data_AF-A0A2N1VW24-F1
#
_entry.id   AF-A0A2N1VW24-F1
#
_cell.length_a   1.000
_cell.length_b   1.000
_cell.length_c   1.000
_cell.angle_alpha   90.00
_cell.angle_beta   90.00
_cell.angle_gamma   90.00
#
_symmetry.space_group_name_H-M   'P 1'
#
loop_
_entity.id
_entity.type
_entity.pdbx_description
1 polymer ?
#
loop_
_entity_poly.entity_id
_entity_poly.type
_entity_poly.pdbx_seq_one_letter_code
_entity_poly.pdbx_strand_id
1 'polypeptide(L)'
;MTNENNQSSNCNEKDILRTKWRRILTAYFITIVALLSMVLSTNWPSDAQINKFNPGRDTTYTPTNGIVRSNESEINDSIQTSESTQLDFNMKPNSKSENQPVEPVSSGQMILLVVIVGAFGACLHGLASLGEYVGNKDFNENWIIWYISRPFVGGLLSLLFFFIFLWGFDFGIKDPNGFYGLIALSGLVGLFSKQAMYKLSDIFDVVFQSKKEEQLKNKLEVKNPVPDILKTVPHELRKGDDGTEIKIEGCDFIKESIVRANGKDLPTTFVNSKNLSAKLVDINLTKTDILKLTVFNPPPQGGISRVFEIAVK
;
A
#
# COMPACT_ATOMS: atom_id res chain seq x y z
N MET A 1 11.81 -39.06 -30.17
CA MET A 1 11.77 -37.81 -30.95
C MET A 1 10.80 -36.78 -30.32
N THR A 2 10.82 -36.58 -29.00
CA THR A 2 9.85 -35.70 -28.30
C THR A 2 10.48 -34.54 -27.52
N ASN A 3 11.81 -34.35 -27.57
CA ASN A 3 12.49 -33.31 -26.78
C ASN A 3 12.84 -32.02 -27.54
N GLU A 4 12.84 -32.00 -28.88
CA GLU A 4 13.23 -30.79 -29.64
C GLU A 4 12.12 -29.74 -29.73
N ASN A 5 10.84 -30.15 -29.74
CA ASN A 5 9.71 -29.23 -29.88
C ASN A 5 9.45 -28.39 -28.62
N ASN A 6 9.76 -28.89 -27.42
CA ASN A 6 9.59 -28.16 -26.17
C ASN A 6 10.70 -27.12 -25.89
N GLN A 7 11.84 -27.25 -26.55
CA GLN A 7 12.96 -26.34 -26.38
C GLN A 7 12.86 -25.13 -27.32
N SER A 8 12.32 -25.33 -28.52
CA SER A 8 12.03 -24.25 -29.48
C SER A 8 10.90 -23.31 -29.00
N SER A 9 9.81 -23.86 -28.45
CA SER A 9 8.68 -23.06 -27.93
C SER A 9 9.09 -22.18 -26.73
N ASN A 10 9.83 -22.74 -25.78
CA ASN A 10 10.34 -22.02 -24.61
C ASN A 10 11.36 -20.92 -24.96
N CYS A 11 12.09 -21.05 -26.07
CA CYS A 11 13.07 -20.04 -26.49
C CYS A 11 12.35 -18.80 -27.07
N ASN A 12 11.37 -19.02 -27.94
CA ASN A 12 10.57 -17.95 -28.55
C ASN A 12 9.74 -17.18 -27.51
N GLU A 13 9.14 -17.87 -26.53
CA GLU A 13 8.33 -17.23 -25.48
C GLU A 13 9.18 -16.30 -24.59
N LYS A 14 10.39 -16.72 -24.21
CA LYS A 14 11.33 -15.89 -23.43
C LYS A 14 11.79 -14.66 -24.21
N ASP A 15 11.99 -14.77 -25.52
CA ASP A 15 12.39 -13.65 -26.37
C ASP A 15 11.26 -12.62 -26.57
N ILE A 16 10.03 -13.11 -26.71
CA ILE A 16 8.82 -12.27 -26.78
C ILE A 16 8.60 -11.52 -25.46
N LEU A 17 8.72 -12.20 -24.31
CA LEU A 17 8.61 -11.53 -23.02
C LEU A 17 9.74 -10.52 -22.82
N ARG A 18 10.99 -10.87 -23.16
CA ARG A 18 12.15 -9.96 -23.09
C ARG A 18 11.99 -8.67 -23.88
N THR A 19 11.31 -8.71 -25.04
CA THR A 19 11.09 -7.50 -25.83
C THR A 19 10.02 -6.59 -25.22
N LYS A 20 9.05 -7.12 -24.48
CA LYS A 20 7.86 -6.36 -24.04
C LYS A 20 8.12 -5.46 -22.84
N TRP A 21 8.74 -5.93 -21.75
CA TRP A 21 9.06 -5.06 -20.62
C TRP A 21 10.16 -4.04 -20.94
N ARG A 22 11.05 -4.34 -21.90
CA ARG A 22 12.02 -3.36 -22.44
C ARG A 22 11.32 -2.14 -23.06
N ARG A 23 10.18 -2.33 -23.74
CA ARG A 23 9.38 -1.21 -24.27
C ARG A 23 8.84 -0.30 -23.16
N ILE A 24 8.46 -0.87 -22.01
CA ILE A 24 8.01 -0.09 -20.85
C ILE A 24 9.18 0.73 -20.29
N LEU A 25 10.35 0.11 -20.10
CA LEU A 25 11.55 0.82 -19.63
C LEU A 25 11.92 1.97 -20.57
N THR A 26 11.89 1.74 -21.88
CA THR A 26 12.13 2.80 -22.87
C THR A 26 11.09 3.90 -22.80
N ALA A 27 9.81 3.56 -22.67
CA ALA A 27 8.73 4.55 -22.54
C ALA A 27 8.91 5.41 -21.27
N TYR A 28 9.24 4.80 -20.13
CA TYR A 28 9.53 5.54 -18.91
C TYR A 28 10.79 6.37 -19.01
N PHE A 29 11.86 5.88 -19.62
CA PHE A 29 13.07 6.65 -19.85
C PHE A 29 12.79 7.91 -20.69
N ILE A 30 12.08 7.75 -21.82
CA ILE A 30 11.67 8.88 -22.67
C ILE A 30 10.80 9.86 -21.88
N THR A 31 9.82 9.35 -21.11
CA THR A 31 8.92 10.18 -20.31
C THR A 31 9.70 10.98 -19.26
N ILE A 32 10.58 10.34 -18.50
CA ILE A 32 11.40 10.99 -17.47
C ILE A 32 12.32 12.04 -18.09
N VAL A 33 12.97 11.74 -19.21
CA VAL A 33 13.82 12.70 -19.93
C VAL A 33 13.01 13.90 -20.43
N ALA A 34 11.82 13.67 -20.97
CA ALA A 34 10.93 14.73 -21.43
C ALA A 34 10.47 15.63 -20.26
N LEU A 35 10.06 15.01 -19.15
CA LEU A 35 9.66 15.70 -17.92
C LEU A 35 10.83 16.52 -17.34
N LEU A 36 12.02 15.95 -17.25
CA LEU A 36 13.21 16.64 -16.76
C LEU A 36 13.59 17.81 -17.68
N SER A 37 13.53 17.63 -19.00
CA SER A 37 13.77 18.69 -19.97
C SER A 37 12.77 19.85 -19.82
N MET A 38 11.49 19.54 -19.56
CA MET A 38 10.48 20.56 -19.28
C MET A 38 10.80 21.35 -18.00
N VAL A 39 11.22 20.68 -16.92
CA VAL A 39 11.62 21.36 -15.66
C VAL A 39 12.86 22.22 -15.87
N LEU A 40 13.85 21.75 -16.62
CA LEU A 40 15.05 22.53 -16.91
C LEU A 40 14.76 23.74 -17.82
N SER A 41 13.72 23.65 -18.67
CA SER A 41 13.27 24.76 -19.50
C SER A 41 12.50 25.83 -18.72
N THR A 42 11.90 25.47 -17.59
CA THR A 42 11.35 26.45 -16.66
C THR A 42 12.52 27.01 -15.86
N ASN A 43 12.97 28.23 -16.17
CA ASN A 43 14.04 28.93 -15.46
C ASN A 43 13.88 28.76 -13.94
N TRP A 44 14.62 27.80 -13.39
CA TRP A 44 14.46 27.39 -12.00
C TRP A 44 14.93 28.54 -11.11
N PRO A 45 14.15 28.98 -10.11
CA PRO A 45 14.59 30.02 -9.19
C PRO A 45 15.78 29.48 -8.42
N SER A 46 16.99 29.87 -8.84
CA SER A 46 18.25 29.52 -8.19
C SER A 46 18.35 30.07 -6.77
N ASP A 47 17.49 31.04 -6.42
CA ASP A 47 17.67 31.94 -5.28
C ASP A 47 16.49 31.89 -4.30
N ALA A 48 15.76 30.76 -4.22
CA ALA A 48 14.96 30.50 -3.03
C ALA A 48 15.95 30.29 -1.88
N GLN A 49 16.28 31.40 -1.22
CA GLN A 49 17.13 31.48 -0.05
C GLN A 49 16.73 30.35 0.89
N ILE A 50 17.58 29.33 0.98
CA ILE A 50 17.66 28.49 2.15
C ILE A 50 17.87 29.50 3.26
N ASN A 51 16.81 29.87 3.98
CA ASN A 51 16.94 30.63 5.22
C ASN A 51 17.99 29.85 6.01
N LYS A 52 19.21 30.39 6.07
CA LYS A 52 20.25 29.86 6.94
C LYS A 52 19.59 29.87 8.30
N PHE A 53 19.20 28.69 8.77
CA PHE A 53 18.85 28.50 10.15
C PHE A 53 20.04 29.05 10.93
N ASN A 54 19.86 30.21 11.53
CA ASN A 54 20.84 30.81 12.40
C ASN A 54 20.46 30.33 13.81
N PRO A 55 21.08 29.26 14.35
CA PRO A 55 20.79 28.82 15.70
C PRO A 55 21.46 29.81 16.65
N GLY A 56 20.85 30.97 16.82
CA GLY A 56 21.46 32.04 17.58
C GLY A 56 20.52 33.21 17.73
N ARG A 57 19.88 33.25 18.91
CA ARG A 57 19.04 34.33 19.46
C ARG A 57 17.57 34.24 19.07
N ASP A 58 16.86 33.41 19.82
CA ASP A 58 15.65 33.85 20.50
C ASP A 58 15.45 33.01 21.76
N THR A 59 16.06 33.47 22.86
CA THR A 59 15.61 33.10 24.20
C THR A 59 15.17 34.39 24.90
N THR A 60 13.93 34.79 24.66
CA THR A 60 13.23 35.73 25.53
C THR A 60 12.95 35.00 26.84
N TYR A 61 13.93 34.97 27.75
CA TYR A 61 13.66 34.73 29.16
C TYR A 61 13.16 36.04 29.75
N THR A 62 11.89 36.08 30.13
CA THR A 62 11.37 37.04 31.09
C THR A 62 11.79 36.61 32.50
N PRO A 63 12.52 37.43 33.27
CA PRO A 63 12.55 37.29 34.71
C PRO A 63 11.61 38.29 35.37
N THR A 64 10.70 37.73 36.16
CA THR A 64 9.79 38.41 37.08
C THR A 64 10.56 39.16 38.18
N ASN A 65 10.04 40.33 38.54
CA ASN A 65 10.43 41.27 39.59
C ASN A 65 11.33 40.78 40.75
N GLY A 66 12.37 41.59 41.05
CA GLY A 66 13.05 41.63 42.35
C GLY A 66 13.71 43.00 42.57
N ILE A 67 13.20 43.75 43.56
CA ILE A 67 13.69 45.06 44.00
C ILE A 67 14.88 44.85 44.95
N VAL A 68 16.07 45.42 44.67
CA VAL A 68 17.03 45.92 45.68
C VAL A 68 17.83 47.10 45.11
N ARG A 69 17.97 48.16 45.92
CA ARG A 69 18.70 49.42 45.67
C ARG A 69 20.20 49.31 46.00
N SER A 70 20.96 50.29 45.46
CA SER A 70 22.13 51.02 46.02
C SER A 70 23.54 50.81 45.43
N ASN A 71 24.03 51.90 44.81
CA ASN A 71 25.29 52.66 45.00
C ASN A 71 26.69 52.17 44.54
N GLU A 72 27.39 53.12 43.88
CA GLU A 72 28.84 53.51 43.96
C GLU A 72 29.93 52.47 43.60
N SER A 73 30.73 52.65 42.53
CA SER A 73 31.93 53.52 42.30
C SER A 73 33.27 52.87 42.68
N GLU A 74 34.34 53.23 41.95
CA GLU A 74 35.79 52.86 42.05
C GLU A 74 36.25 51.77 41.06
N ILE A 75 37.12 52.00 40.06
CA ILE A 75 38.48 52.63 39.92
C ILE A 75 39.64 51.66 40.24
N ASN A 76 40.49 51.45 39.21
CA ASN A 76 41.91 51.00 39.18
C ASN A 76 42.24 49.52 39.49
N ASP A 77 43.30 48.88 38.98
CA ASP A 77 44.47 49.26 38.16
C ASP A 77 45.14 48.00 37.56
N SER A 78 45.84 48.19 36.42
CA SER A 78 47.02 47.48 35.88
C SER A 78 47.18 45.94 35.92
N ILE A 79 47.47 45.33 34.76
CA ILE A 79 48.69 44.52 34.46
C ILE A 79 48.82 44.35 32.93
N GLN A 80 50.02 44.62 32.41
CA GLN A 80 50.44 44.38 31.03
C GLN A 80 50.94 42.95 30.81
N THR A 81 51.11 42.59 29.51
CA THR A 81 51.72 41.40 28.88
C THR A 81 50.71 40.27 28.62
N SER A 82 50.51 39.73 27.42
CA SER A 82 51.38 39.57 26.24
C SER A 82 50.56 39.32 24.96
N GLU A 83 51.19 39.64 23.83
CA GLU A 83 50.78 39.51 22.42
C GLU A 83 49.78 38.39 22.04
N SER A 84 48.74 38.76 21.30
CA SER A 84 48.41 38.06 20.04
C SER A 84 47.83 39.07 19.05
N THR A 85 48.48 39.18 17.90
CA THR A 85 48.12 40.02 16.77
C THR A 85 46.71 39.68 16.27
N GLN A 86 45.73 40.52 16.59
CA GLN A 86 44.42 40.51 15.93
C GLN A 86 44.54 41.36 14.65
N LEU A 87 44.35 40.71 13.50
CA LEU A 87 44.19 41.39 12.22
C LEU A 87 42.89 42.22 12.27
N ASP A 88 43.02 43.53 12.40
CA ASP A 88 41.92 44.49 12.29
C ASP A 88 41.35 44.47 10.86
N PHE A 89 40.36 43.61 10.63
CA PHE A 89 39.50 43.71 9.45
C PHE A 89 38.49 44.85 9.66
N ASN A 90 38.96 46.09 9.48
CA ASN A 90 38.10 47.25 9.39
C ASN A 90 37.39 47.25 8.02
N MET A 91 36.39 46.38 7.86
CA MET A 91 35.57 46.31 6.66
C MET A 91 34.32 47.16 6.86
N LYS A 92 34.37 48.38 6.30
CA LYS A 92 33.23 49.28 6.12
C LYS A 92 32.02 48.47 5.63
N PRO A 93 30.85 48.48 6.30
CA PRO A 93 29.71 47.72 5.84
C PRO A 93 29.29 48.26 4.48
N ASN A 94 29.51 47.46 3.43
CA ASN A 94 29.02 47.77 2.10
C ASN A 94 27.49 47.57 2.13
N SER A 95 26.77 48.64 2.46
CA SER A 95 25.31 48.69 2.43
C SER A 95 24.83 48.68 0.97
N LYS A 96 24.89 47.50 0.34
CA LYS A 96 24.07 47.13 -0.81
C LYS A 96 23.73 45.64 -0.72
N SER A 97 23.05 45.22 0.34
CA SER A 97 22.06 44.14 0.21
C SER A 97 20.77 44.80 -0.28
N GLU A 98 20.76 45.19 -1.54
CA GLU A 98 19.52 45.55 -2.19
C GLU A 98 18.71 44.26 -2.30
N ASN A 99 17.76 44.09 -1.37
CA ASN A 99 16.76 43.03 -1.40
C ASN A 99 15.94 43.23 -2.68
N GLN A 100 16.42 42.67 -3.80
CA GLN A 100 15.56 42.41 -4.93
C GLN A 100 14.45 41.49 -4.41
N PRO A 101 13.17 41.87 -4.51
CA PRO A 101 12.09 40.96 -4.17
C PRO A 101 12.24 39.74 -5.06
N VAL A 102 12.49 38.57 -4.46
CA VAL A 102 12.48 37.30 -5.19
C VAL A 102 11.10 37.20 -5.83
N GLU A 103 11.04 37.25 -7.16
CA GLU A 103 9.75 37.20 -7.82
C GLU A 103 9.06 35.87 -7.46
N PRO A 104 7.81 35.91 -6.97
CA PRO A 104 7.10 34.69 -6.66
C PRO A 104 6.96 33.86 -7.93
N VAL A 105 7.28 32.57 -7.83
CA VAL A 105 7.09 31.62 -8.95
C VAL A 105 5.65 31.76 -9.46
N SER A 106 5.49 31.94 -10.78
CA SER A 106 4.18 32.13 -11.38
C SER A 106 3.27 30.94 -11.07
N SER A 107 1.99 31.18 -10.77
CA SER A 107 1.03 30.12 -10.43
C SER A 107 0.98 29.01 -11.50
N GLY A 108 1.19 29.36 -12.77
CA GLY A 108 1.27 28.39 -13.87
C GLY A 108 2.50 27.49 -13.80
N GLN A 109 3.65 28.02 -13.37
CA GLN A 109 4.88 27.23 -13.20
C GLN A 109 4.75 26.24 -12.04
N MET A 110 4.10 26.63 -10.94
CA MET A 110 3.85 25.72 -9.82
C MET A 110 2.95 24.54 -10.22
N ILE A 111 1.86 24.82 -10.94
CA ILE A 111 0.95 23.78 -11.45
C ILE A 111 1.70 22.80 -12.35
N LEU A 112 2.50 23.32 -13.29
CA LEU A 112 3.31 22.50 -14.17
C LEU A 112 4.29 21.63 -13.39
N LEU A 113 4.98 22.20 -12.39
CA LEU A 113 5.96 21.47 -11.58
C LEU A 113 5.31 20.38 -10.73
N VAL A 114 4.16 20.65 -10.12
CA VAL A 114 3.37 19.66 -9.36
C VAL A 114 2.95 18.49 -10.25
N VAL A 115 2.46 18.76 -11.46
CA VAL A 115 2.06 17.72 -12.41
C VAL A 115 3.27 16.87 -12.80
N ILE A 116 4.40 17.51 -13.12
CA ILE A 116 5.63 16.81 -13.51
C ILE A 116 6.17 15.94 -12.37
N VAL A 117 6.26 16.49 -11.17
CA VAL A 117 6.83 15.78 -10.01
C VAL A 117 5.89 14.65 -9.55
N GLY A 118 4.57 14.84 -9.66
CA GLY A 118 3.58 13.76 -9.49
C GLY A 118 3.71 12.64 -10.52
N ALA A 119 3.86 12.99 -11.80
CA ALA A 119 4.09 12.01 -12.85
C ALA A 119 5.39 11.23 -12.62
N PHE A 120 6.46 11.91 -12.22
CA PHE A 120 7.74 11.30 -11.87
C PHE A 120 7.63 10.32 -10.70
N GLY A 121 6.95 10.71 -9.61
CA GLY A 121 6.69 9.80 -8.48
C GLY A 121 5.94 8.54 -8.89
N ALA A 122 4.94 8.66 -9.76
CA ALA A 122 4.21 7.50 -10.29
C ALA A 122 5.06 6.64 -11.23
N CYS A 123 5.99 7.22 -12.00
CA CYS A 123 6.99 6.47 -12.74
C CYS A 123 7.84 5.63 -11.79
N LEU A 124 8.37 6.19 -10.71
CA LEU A 124 9.18 5.43 -9.73
C LEU A 124 8.43 4.22 -9.16
N HIS A 125 7.15 4.39 -8.80
CA HIS A 125 6.30 3.27 -8.37
C HIS A 125 6.15 2.21 -9.48
N GLY A 126 5.90 2.65 -10.72
CA GLY A 126 5.82 1.77 -11.87
C GLY A 126 7.13 1.03 -12.16
N LEU A 127 8.29 1.67 -12.03
CA LEU A 127 9.59 1.04 -12.20
C LEU A 127 9.87 -0.01 -11.12
N ALA A 128 9.60 0.33 -9.85
CA ALA A 128 9.78 -0.59 -8.73
C ALA A 128 8.91 -1.85 -8.92
N SER A 129 7.64 -1.65 -9.26
CA SER A 129 6.71 -2.74 -9.56
C SER A 129 7.17 -3.58 -10.76
N LEU A 130 7.63 -2.94 -11.85
CA LEU A 130 8.14 -3.65 -13.01
C LEU A 130 9.36 -4.52 -12.65
N GLY A 131 10.28 -4.00 -11.84
CA GLY A 131 11.46 -4.74 -11.39
C GLY A 131 11.10 -5.99 -10.59
N GLU A 132 10.10 -5.89 -9.72
CA GLU A 132 9.57 -7.02 -8.95
C GLU A 132 8.94 -8.08 -9.87
N TYR A 133 8.02 -7.68 -10.76
CA TYR A 133 7.34 -8.62 -11.66
C TYR A 133 8.28 -9.29 -12.68
N VAL A 134 9.27 -8.55 -13.19
CA VAL A 134 10.27 -9.11 -14.09
C VAL A 134 11.24 -10.02 -13.33
N GLY A 135 11.65 -9.64 -12.13
CA GLY A 135 12.51 -10.45 -11.27
C GLY A 135 11.87 -11.78 -10.87
N ASN A 136 10.58 -11.77 -10.56
CA ASN A 136 9.80 -12.94 -10.16
C ASN A 136 9.29 -13.79 -11.34
N LYS A 137 9.50 -13.36 -12.59
CA LYS A 137 9.06 -14.02 -13.83
C LYS A 137 7.53 -14.18 -13.94
N ASP A 138 6.77 -13.31 -13.30
CA ASP A 138 5.30 -13.28 -13.29
C ASP A 138 4.73 -12.07 -14.05
N PHE A 139 5.58 -11.35 -14.80
CA PHE A 139 5.15 -10.26 -15.66
C PHE A 139 4.14 -10.72 -16.72
N ASN A 140 2.95 -10.10 -16.71
CA ASN A 140 1.89 -10.33 -17.68
C ASN A 140 1.69 -9.08 -18.56
N GLU A 141 1.59 -9.31 -19.87
CA GLU A 141 1.49 -8.27 -20.90
C GLU A 141 0.25 -7.38 -20.80
N ASN A 142 -0.84 -7.89 -20.24
CA ASN A 142 -2.05 -7.11 -20.02
C ASN A 142 -1.81 -5.94 -19.06
N TRP A 143 -0.73 -5.98 -18.26
CA TRP A 143 -0.34 -4.88 -17.40
C TRP A 143 0.35 -3.73 -18.14
N ILE A 144 0.73 -3.87 -19.42
CA ILE A 144 1.36 -2.80 -20.20
C ILE A 144 0.53 -1.51 -20.14
N ILE A 145 -0.80 -1.61 -20.27
CA ILE A 145 -1.68 -0.43 -20.18
C ILE A 145 -1.63 0.22 -18.80
N TRP A 146 -1.55 -0.59 -17.75
CA TRP A 146 -1.41 -0.10 -16.38
C TRP A 146 -0.12 0.68 -16.22
N TYR A 147 1.01 0.18 -16.75
CA TYR A 147 2.29 0.90 -16.71
C TYR A 147 2.24 2.20 -17.53
N ILE A 148 1.73 2.16 -18.77
CA ILE A 148 1.63 3.35 -19.62
C ILE A 148 0.74 4.43 -18.98
N SER A 149 -0.31 4.04 -18.25
CA SER A 149 -1.20 5.00 -17.58
C SER A 149 -0.58 5.71 -16.38
N ARG A 150 0.50 5.18 -15.78
CA ARG A 150 1.05 5.66 -14.50
C ARG A 150 1.44 7.14 -14.47
N PRO A 151 2.19 7.68 -15.43
CA PRO A 151 2.61 9.08 -15.39
C PRO A 151 1.40 10.02 -15.41
N PHE A 152 0.36 9.67 -16.17
CA PHE A 152 -0.87 10.46 -16.27
C PHE A 152 -1.67 10.43 -14.96
N VAL A 153 -1.83 9.26 -14.35
CA VAL A 153 -2.52 9.13 -13.06
C VAL A 153 -1.80 9.91 -11.97
N GLY A 154 -0.46 9.79 -11.89
CA GLY A 154 0.34 10.53 -10.92
C GLY A 154 0.23 12.04 -11.09
N GLY A 155 0.38 12.54 -12.31
CA GLY A 155 0.30 13.97 -12.60
C GLY A 155 -1.08 14.57 -12.34
N LEU A 156 -2.15 13.89 -12.77
CA LEU A 156 -3.54 14.33 -12.54
C LEU A 156 -3.91 14.29 -11.06
N LEU A 157 -3.47 13.26 -10.33
CA LEU A 157 -3.74 13.15 -8.90
C LEU A 157 -3.02 14.25 -8.13
N SER A 158 -1.74 14.52 -8.43
CA SER A 158 -1.00 15.62 -7.80
C SER A 158 -1.61 16.98 -8.11
N LEU A 159 -2.13 17.20 -9.32
CA LEU A 159 -2.88 18.41 -9.66
C LEU A 159 -4.15 18.56 -8.80
N LEU A 160 -4.91 17.48 -8.64
CA LEU A 160 -6.11 17.48 -7.80
C LEU A 160 -5.78 17.79 -6.34
N PHE A 161 -4.72 17.19 -5.80
CA PHE A 161 -4.27 17.49 -4.44
C PHE A 161 -3.82 18.94 -4.30
N PHE A 162 -3.08 19.50 -5.28
CA PHE A 162 -2.70 20.91 -5.26
C PHE A 162 -3.92 21.84 -5.13
N PHE A 163 -5.02 21.57 -5.85
CA PHE A 163 -6.25 22.35 -5.67
C PHE A 163 -6.87 22.14 -4.28
N ILE A 164 -6.89 20.93 -3.74
CA ILE A 164 -7.40 20.68 -2.38
C ILE A 164 -6.65 21.52 -1.33
N PHE A 165 -5.32 21.60 -1.41
CA PHE A 165 -4.51 22.44 -0.52
C PHE A 165 -4.72 23.93 -0.76
N LEU A 166 -4.81 24.34 -2.03
CA LEU A 166 -5.05 25.73 -2.38
C LEU A 166 -6.41 26.24 -1.86
N TRP A 167 -7.37 25.34 -1.70
CA TRP A 167 -8.70 25.63 -1.14
C TRP A 167 -8.74 25.58 0.39
N GLY A 168 -7.59 25.47 1.06
CA GLY A 168 -7.47 25.58 2.51
C GLY A 168 -7.72 24.29 3.28
N PHE A 169 -7.72 23.14 2.61
CA PHE A 169 -7.79 21.85 3.30
C PHE A 169 -6.40 21.51 3.86
N ASP A 170 -6.24 21.64 5.18
CA ASP A 170 -5.02 21.25 5.89
C ASP A 170 -5.09 19.80 6.37
N PHE A 171 -4.01 19.05 6.12
CA PHE A 171 -3.83 17.66 6.55
C PHE A 171 -2.85 17.54 7.74
N GLY A 172 -2.60 18.64 8.46
CA GLY A 172 -1.68 18.69 9.60
C GLY A 172 -0.21 18.74 9.17
N ILE A 173 0.06 19.25 7.97
CA ILE A 173 1.43 19.43 7.44
C ILE A 173 1.87 20.86 7.78
N LYS A 174 3.12 21.05 8.20
CA LYS A 174 3.67 22.41 8.39
C LYS A 174 3.92 23.05 7.02
N ASP A 175 3.31 24.20 6.77
CA ASP A 175 3.43 25.01 5.55
C ASP A 175 3.20 24.23 4.24
N PRO A 176 2.05 23.54 4.06
CA PRO A 176 1.78 22.74 2.87
C PRO A 176 1.68 23.59 1.61
N ASN A 177 1.36 24.88 1.75
CA ASN A 177 1.24 25.84 0.65
C ASN A 177 2.59 26.45 0.24
N GLY A 178 3.67 26.17 0.99
CA GLY A 178 5.01 26.57 0.61
C GLY A 178 5.46 25.84 -0.65
N PHE A 179 6.26 26.52 -1.48
CA PHE A 179 6.76 25.97 -2.75
C PHE A 179 7.32 24.54 -2.57
N TYR A 180 8.30 24.36 -1.67
CA TYR A 180 8.90 23.05 -1.43
C TYR A 180 7.95 22.01 -0.84
N GLY A 181 7.00 22.43 -0.01
CA GLY A 181 6.00 21.56 0.59
C GLY A 181 5.10 20.92 -0.48
N LEU A 182 4.56 21.76 -1.38
CA LEU A 182 3.75 21.31 -2.50
C LEU A 182 4.51 20.36 -3.44
N ILE A 183 5.78 20.67 -3.73
CA ILE A 183 6.59 19.83 -4.62
C ILE A 183 6.91 18.48 -3.99
N ALA A 184 7.40 18.46 -2.75
CA ALA A 184 7.68 17.21 -2.05
C ALA A 184 6.43 16.34 -1.94
N LEU A 185 5.29 16.96 -1.59
CA LEU A 185 4.02 16.26 -1.48
C LEU A 185 3.54 15.72 -2.83
N SER A 186 3.67 16.49 -3.91
CA SER A 186 3.27 16.04 -5.25
C SER A 186 4.02 14.78 -5.67
N GLY A 187 5.30 14.65 -5.32
CA GLY A 187 6.08 13.45 -5.58
C GLY A 187 5.58 12.25 -4.76
N LEU A 188 5.25 12.47 -3.49
CA LEU A 188 4.66 11.44 -2.61
C LEU A 188 3.28 11.00 -3.12
N VAL A 189 2.43 11.92 -3.53
CA VAL A 189 1.11 11.62 -4.11
C VAL A 189 1.25 10.76 -5.36
N GLY A 190 2.22 11.04 -6.23
CA GLY A 190 2.54 10.19 -7.37
C GLY A 190 3.02 8.79 -6.97
N LEU A 191 4.01 8.73 -6.08
CA LEU A 191 4.63 7.50 -5.58
C LEU A 191 3.63 6.58 -4.88
N PHE A 192 2.68 7.17 -4.16
CA PHE A 192 1.64 6.50 -3.39
C PHE A 192 0.25 6.78 -3.94
N SER A 193 0.11 6.85 -5.28
CA SER A 193 -1.16 7.18 -5.95
C SER A 193 -2.34 6.34 -5.47
N LYS A 194 -2.11 5.05 -5.16
CA LYS A 194 -3.13 4.16 -4.62
C LYS A 194 -3.63 4.63 -3.24
N GLN A 195 -2.72 4.94 -2.33
CA GLN A 195 -3.03 5.43 -0.99
C GLN A 195 -3.67 6.82 -1.03
N ALA A 196 -3.17 7.71 -1.89
CA ALA A 196 -3.75 9.03 -2.10
C ALA A 196 -5.19 8.96 -2.62
N MET A 197 -5.49 8.04 -3.57
CA MET A 197 -6.86 7.78 -4.02
C MET A 197 -7.75 7.20 -2.92
N TYR A 198 -7.22 6.32 -2.06
CA TYR A 198 -7.98 5.82 -0.90
C TYR A 198 -8.35 6.95 0.05
N LYS A 199 -7.40 7.83 0.36
CA LYS A 199 -7.70 8.98 1.22
C LYS A 199 -8.76 9.90 0.60
N LEU A 200 -8.70 10.13 -0.71
CA LEU A 200 -9.73 10.88 -1.42
C LEU A 200 -11.09 10.19 -1.38
N SER A 201 -11.13 8.85 -1.50
CA SER A 201 -12.36 8.08 -1.33
C SER A 201 -12.92 8.23 0.08
N ASP A 202 -12.09 8.16 1.12
CA ASP A 202 -12.56 8.30 2.50
C ASP A 202 -13.17 9.69 2.72
N ILE A 203 -12.51 10.75 2.21
CA ILE A 203 -13.03 12.11 2.30
C ILE A 203 -14.33 12.25 1.51
N PHE A 204 -14.39 11.70 0.29
CA PHE A 204 -15.61 11.66 -0.50
C PHE A 204 -16.73 10.94 0.26
N ASP A 205 -16.44 9.80 0.87
CA ASP A 205 -17.41 9.01 1.61
C ASP A 205 -17.93 9.77 2.84
N VAL A 206 -17.09 10.56 3.52
CA VAL A 206 -17.51 11.45 4.62
C VAL A 206 -18.38 12.60 4.11
N VAL A 207 -17.97 13.27 3.03
CA VAL A 207 -18.71 14.42 2.47
C VAL A 207 -20.06 14.00 1.90
N PHE A 208 -20.12 12.84 1.26
CA PHE A 208 -21.29 12.34 0.56
C PHE A 208 -22.04 11.22 1.30
N GLN A 209 -21.66 10.92 2.55
CA GLN A 209 -22.26 9.87 3.38
C GLN A 209 -22.33 8.50 2.67
N SER A 210 -21.32 8.14 1.88
CA SER A 210 -21.30 6.89 1.14
C SER A 210 -20.96 5.73 2.10
N LYS A 211 -21.91 4.82 2.33
CA LYS A 211 -21.80 3.62 3.18
C LYS A 211 -20.90 2.53 2.56
N LYS A 212 -19.65 2.85 2.25
CA LYS A 212 -18.73 1.95 1.55
C LYS A 212 -18.15 0.84 2.46
N GLU A 213 -18.03 1.11 3.76
CA GLU A 213 -17.45 0.16 4.74
C GLU A 213 -18.31 -1.11 4.96
N GLU A 214 -19.64 -0.99 4.90
CA GLU A 214 -20.56 -2.13 5.06
C GLU A 214 -20.47 -3.12 3.89
N GLN A 215 -20.09 -2.65 2.69
CA GLN A 215 -19.90 -3.51 1.52
C GLN A 215 -18.50 -4.12 1.41
N LEU A 216 -17.45 -3.45 1.93
CA LEU A 216 -16.10 -4.01 1.92
C LEU A 216 -15.95 -5.15 2.95
N LYS A 217 -16.59 -5.03 4.13
CA LYS A 217 -16.65 -6.10 5.14
C LYS A 217 -17.37 -7.35 4.59
N ASN A 218 -18.45 -7.16 3.82
CA ASN A 218 -19.19 -8.22 3.17
C ASN A 218 -18.50 -8.85 1.93
N LYS A 219 -17.45 -8.21 1.39
CA LYS A 219 -16.73 -8.66 0.18
C LYS A 219 -15.37 -9.30 0.50
N LEU A 220 -14.86 -9.14 1.71
CA LEU A 220 -13.59 -9.72 2.17
C LEU A 220 -13.76 -10.98 3.03
N GLU A 221 -15.00 -11.34 3.43
CA GLU A 221 -15.26 -12.69 3.94
C GLU A 221 -15.18 -13.70 2.79
N VAL A 222 -14.19 -14.59 2.84
CA VAL A 222 -14.16 -15.81 2.03
C VAL A 222 -15.36 -16.64 2.45
N LYS A 223 -16.41 -16.62 1.63
CA LYS A 223 -17.65 -17.34 1.89
C LYS A 223 -17.42 -18.83 1.71
N ASN A 224 -17.58 -19.60 2.78
CA ASN A 224 -17.58 -21.06 2.71
C ASN A 224 -18.87 -21.52 2.03
N PRO A 225 -18.80 -22.40 1.01
CA PRO A 225 -20.00 -22.92 0.35
C PRO A 225 -20.77 -23.89 1.25
N VAL A 226 -22.04 -24.13 0.96
CA VAL A 226 -22.84 -25.18 1.62
C VAL A 226 -22.47 -26.52 0.98
N PRO A 227 -21.99 -27.51 1.76
CA PRO A 227 -21.53 -28.78 1.20
C PRO A 227 -22.71 -29.66 0.76
N ASP A 228 -22.47 -30.58 -0.17
CA ASP A 228 -23.46 -31.61 -0.55
C ASP A 228 -22.83 -33.01 -0.62
N ILE A 229 -23.59 -34.03 -0.24
CA ILE A 229 -23.18 -35.44 -0.29
C ILE A 229 -23.85 -36.08 -1.50
N LEU A 230 -23.06 -36.65 -2.40
CA LEU A 230 -23.56 -37.37 -3.57
C LEU A 230 -23.63 -38.87 -3.33
N LYS A 231 -22.60 -39.45 -2.71
CA LYS A 231 -22.56 -40.89 -2.38
C LYS A 231 -21.55 -41.18 -1.28
N THR A 232 -21.67 -42.36 -0.68
CA THR A 232 -20.73 -42.88 0.31
C THR A 232 -20.20 -44.24 -0.11
N VAL A 233 -18.98 -44.55 0.32
CA VAL A 233 -18.37 -45.87 0.19
C VAL A 233 -17.91 -46.30 1.58
N PRO A 234 -18.50 -47.36 2.16
CA PRO A 234 -19.54 -48.22 1.60
C PRO A 234 -20.92 -47.54 1.48
N HIS A 235 -21.80 -48.08 0.61
CA HIS A 235 -23.17 -47.58 0.39
C HIS A 235 -24.20 -48.16 1.38
N GLU A 236 -23.84 -49.23 2.06
CA GLU A 236 -24.60 -49.90 3.13
C GLU A 236 -23.62 -50.29 4.23
N LEU A 237 -24.10 -50.29 5.47
CA LEU A 237 -23.34 -50.73 6.64
C LEU A 237 -24.01 -51.97 7.24
N ARG A 238 -23.25 -52.73 8.02
CA ARG A 238 -23.77 -53.84 8.81
C ARG A 238 -23.86 -53.48 10.29
N LYS A 239 -24.76 -54.14 11.00
CA LYS A 239 -24.81 -54.06 12.46
C LYS A 239 -23.48 -54.54 13.05
N GLY A 240 -22.81 -53.65 13.79
CA GLY A 240 -21.50 -53.90 14.38
C GLY A 240 -20.30 -53.38 13.57
N ASP A 241 -20.52 -52.70 12.43
CA ASP A 241 -19.46 -52.02 11.65
C ASP A 241 -18.95 -50.73 12.34
N ASP A 242 -19.06 -50.64 13.66
CA ASP A 242 -18.59 -49.50 14.45
C ASP A 242 -17.07 -49.34 14.24
N GLY A 243 -16.59 -48.11 14.09
CA GLY A 243 -15.19 -47.81 13.82
C GLY A 243 -14.75 -47.92 12.35
N THR A 244 -15.64 -48.34 11.44
CA THR A 244 -15.36 -48.37 9.99
C THR A 244 -15.10 -46.98 9.43
N GLU A 245 -14.19 -46.90 8.45
CA GLU A 245 -13.94 -45.67 7.69
C GLU A 245 -14.91 -45.57 6.51
N ILE A 246 -15.67 -44.48 6.44
CA ILE A 246 -16.55 -44.14 5.32
C ILE A 246 -15.84 -43.08 4.48
N LYS A 247 -15.83 -43.29 3.16
CA LYS A 247 -15.47 -42.26 2.18
C LYS A 247 -16.74 -41.56 1.71
N ILE A 248 -16.73 -40.24 1.76
CA ILE A 248 -17.84 -39.38 1.35
C ILE A 248 -17.42 -38.68 0.06
N GLU A 249 -18.17 -38.91 -1.01
CA GLU A 249 -18.01 -38.19 -2.28
C GLU A 249 -19.14 -37.17 -2.44
N GLY A 250 -18.77 -35.96 -2.83
CA GLY A 250 -19.71 -34.84 -2.87
C GLY A 250 -19.14 -33.60 -3.53
N CYS A 251 -19.67 -32.44 -3.13
CA CYS A 251 -19.28 -31.14 -3.64
C CYS A 251 -19.06 -30.16 -2.49
N ASP A 252 -18.26 -29.12 -2.76
CA ASP A 252 -18.12 -27.95 -1.91
C ASP A 252 -17.56 -28.23 -0.51
N PHE A 253 -16.70 -29.24 -0.40
CA PHE A 253 -15.95 -29.49 0.83
C PHE A 253 -14.78 -28.51 0.97
N ILE A 254 -14.55 -28.06 2.19
CA ILE A 254 -13.40 -27.26 2.60
C ILE A 254 -12.55 -28.00 3.63
N LYS A 255 -11.35 -27.50 3.91
CA LYS A 255 -10.40 -28.16 4.81
C LYS A 255 -10.96 -28.36 6.22
N GLU A 256 -11.80 -27.43 6.69
CA GLU A 256 -12.47 -27.47 7.98
C GLU A 256 -13.83 -28.21 7.96
N SER A 257 -14.17 -28.95 6.89
CA SER A 257 -15.42 -29.72 6.82
C SER A 257 -15.47 -30.81 7.88
N ILE A 258 -16.62 -30.98 8.53
CA ILE A 258 -16.85 -32.01 9.54
C ILE A 258 -18.01 -32.91 9.09
N VAL A 259 -17.77 -34.21 8.97
CA VAL A 259 -18.85 -35.19 8.78
C VAL A 259 -19.54 -35.44 10.12
N ARG A 260 -20.87 -35.45 10.11
CA ARG A 260 -21.70 -35.75 11.27
C ARG A 260 -22.59 -36.95 11.01
N ALA A 261 -22.66 -37.84 11.98
CA ALA A 261 -23.57 -38.99 12.00
C ALA A 261 -24.62 -38.81 13.09
N ASN A 262 -25.91 -38.82 12.72
CA ASN A 262 -27.03 -38.54 13.64
C ASN A 262 -26.83 -37.24 14.45
N GLY A 263 -26.21 -36.23 13.83
CA GLY A 263 -25.89 -34.94 14.46
C GLY A 263 -24.60 -34.91 15.29
N LYS A 264 -23.90 -36.04 15.47
CA LYS A 264 -22.63 -36.13 16.19
C LYS A 264 -21.44 -36.00 15.25
N ASP A 265 -20.48 -35.15 15.59
CA ASP A 265 -19.25 -34.94 14.82
C ASP A 265 -18.37 -36.22 14.81
N LEU A 266 -17.89 -36.58 13.63
CA LEU A 266 -16.97 -37.69 13.42
C LEU A 266 -15.56 -37.17 13.15
N PRO A 267 -14.51 -37.92 13.55
CA PRO A 267 -13.15 -37.66 13.08
C PRO A 267 -13.13 -37.67 11.54
N THR A 268 -12.87 -36.50 10.96
CA THR A 268 -12.97 -36.26 9.52
C THR A 268 -11.61 -35.84 8.96
N THR A 269 -11.18 -36.52 7.90
CA THR A 269 -9.99 -36.21 7.12
C THR A 269 -10.41 -35.60 5.79
N PHE A 270 -10.04 -34.34 5.57
CA PHE A 270 -10.23 -33.69 4.28
C PHE A 270 -9.23 -34.23 3.25
N VAL A 271 -9.73 -34.75 2.12
CA VAL A 271 -8.89 -35.18 1.00
C VAL A 271 -8.84 -34.10 -0.07
N ASN A 272 -10.01 -33.66 -0.55
CA ASN A 272 -10.18 -32.54 -1.48
C ASN A 272 -11.63 -32.03 -1.45
N SER A 273 -11.94 -31.02 -2.27
CA SER A 273 -13.27 -30.39 -2.29
C SER A 273 -14.44 -31.29 -2.70
N LYS A 274 -14.15 -32.54 -3.11
CA LYS A 274 -15.15 -33.55 -3.49
C LYS A 274 -15.05 -34.84 -2.68
N ASN A 275 -14.07 -34.97 -1.80
CA ASN A 275 -13.80 -36.21 -1.07
C ASN A 275 -13.44 -35.94 0.39
N LEU A 276 -14.15 -36.59 1.31
CA LEU A 276 -13.82 -36.67 2.73
C LEU A 276 -13.67 -38.14 3.14
N SER A 277 -12.88 -38.39 4.18
CA SER A 277 -12.85 -39.67 4.88
C SER A 277 -13.30 -39.44 6.32
N ALA A 278 -14.22 -40.24 6.84
CA ALA A 278 -14.68 -40.12 8.22
C ALA A 278 -14.75 -41.47 8.91
N LYS A 279 -14.32 -41.53 10.18
CA LYS A 279 -14.35 -42.75 10.97
C LYS A 279 -15.58 -42.79 11.87
N LEU A 280 -16.33 -43.88 11.83
CA LEU A 280 -17.53 -44.10 12.67
C LEU A 280 -17.17 -44.38 14.13
N VAL A 281 -16.64 -43.38 14.83
CA VAL A 281 -16.27 -43.53 16.25
C VAL A 281 -17.48 -43.23 17.13
N ASP A 282 -17.72 -44.07 18.13
CA ASP A 282 -18.79 -43.93 19.12
C ASP A 282 -20.20 -43.75 18.50
N ILE A 283 -20.43 -44.43 17.38
CA ILE A 283 -21.75 -44.67 16.79
C ILE A 283 -22.14 -46.09 17.15
N ASN A 284 -23.37 -46.33 17.60
CA ASN A 284 -23.85 -47.68 17.91
C ASN A 284 -24.75 -48.16 16.76
N LEU A 285 -24.16 -48.94 15.86
CA LEU A 285 -24.87 -49.48 14.69
C LEU A 285 -25.75 -50.69 15.04
N THR A 286 -25.59 -51.34 16.19
CA THR A 286 -26.39 -52.53 16.56
C THR A 286 -27.88 -52.22 16.77
N LYS A 287 -28.22 -50.97 17.10
CA LYS A 287 -29.59 -50.49 17.33
C LYS A 287 -30.08 -49.49 16.27
N THR A 288 -29.27 -49.23 15.25
CA THR A 288 -29.54 -48.24 14.21
C THR A 288 -29.89 -48.99 12.94
N ASP A 289 -31.06 -48.74 12.34
CA ASP A 289 -31.42 -49.31 11.03
C ASP A 289 -31.13 -48.33 9.87
N ILE A 290 -31.08 -47.02 10.18
CA ILE A 290 -30.73 -45.95 9.23
C ILE A 290 -29.76 -44.97 9.90
N LEU A 291 -28.59 -44.78 9.29
CA LEU A 291 -27.60 -43.79 9.71
C LEU A 291 -27.79 -42.50 8.90
N LYS A 292 -28.02 -41.38 9.57
CA LYS A 292 -28.14 -40.07 8.92
C LYS A 292 -26.80 -39.36 8.88
N LEU A 293 -26.26 -39.13 7.70
CA LEU A 293 -25.03 -38.39 7.48
C LEU A 293 -25.31 -36.97 6.99
N THR A 294 -24.52 -36.03 7.50
CA THR A 294 -24.45 -34.65 6.99
C THR A 294 -23.00 -34.18 7.01
N VAL A 295 -22.63 -33.27 6.13
CA VAL A 295 -21.34 -32.56 6.19
C VAL A 295 -21.60 -31.12 6.64
N PHE A 296 -20.77 -30.61 7.53
CA PHE A 296 -20.83 -29.23 8.02
C PHE A 296 -19.58 -28.47 7.60
N ASN A 297 -19.79 -27.33 6.92
CA ASN A 297 -18.76 -26.32 6.70
C ASN A 297 -18.94 -25.17 7.70
N PRO A 298 -17.92 -24.78 8.48
CA PRO A 298 -18.03 -23.68 9.44
C PRO A 298 -18.34 -22.30 8.82
N PRO A 299 -18.77 -21.31 9.63
CA PRO A 299 -18.93 -19.91 9.20
C PRO A 299 -17.64 -19.36 8.55
N PRO A 300 -17.71 -18.33 7.68
CA PRO A 300 -18.69 -17.22 7.70
C PRO A 300 -20.01 -17.41 6.90
N GLN A 301 -20.13 -18.41 6.03
CA GLN A 301 -21.40 -18.69 5.31
C GLN A 301 -21.67 -20.19 5.10
N GLY A 302 -20.78 -21.06 5.58
CA GLY A 302 -20.95 -22.49 5.47
C GLY A 302 -22.25 -22.98 6.10
N GLY A 303 -22.61 -24.22 5.83
CA GLY A 303 -23.85 -24.79 6.30
C GLY A 303 -23.74 -26.28 6.49
N ILE A 304 -24.88 -26.88 6.83
CA ILE A 304 -25.03 -28.33 6.91
C ILE A 304 -25.58 -28.79 5.55
N SER A 305 -25.03 -29.86 5.00
CA SER A 305 -25.55 -30.50 3.80
C SER A 305 -26.97 -31.01 4.02
N ARG A 306 -27.64 -31.38 2.93
CA ARG A 306 -28.80 -32.28 3.02
C ARG A 306 -28.42 -33.58 3.74
N VAL A 307 -29.41 -34.21 4.36
CA VAL A 307 -29.24 -35.52 5.00
C VAL A 307 -29.06 -36.58 3.92
N PHE A 308 -27.99 -37.36 4.05
CA PHE A 308 -27.76 -38.58 3.28
C PHE A 308 -27.99 -39.79 4.18
N GLU A 309 -28.90 -40.68 3.80
CA GLU A 309 -29.27 -41.84 4.62
C GLU A 309 -28.55 -43.09 4.14
N ILE A 310 -27.89 -43.80 5.06
CA ILE A 310 -27.27 -45.10 4.82
C ILE A 310 -28.05 -46.17 5.57
N ALA A 311 -28.45 -47.23 4.87
CA ALA A 311 -29.08 -48.37 5.50
C ALA A 311 -28.06 -49.20 6.30
N VAL A 312 -28.47 -49.63 7.50
CA VAL A 312 -27.69 -50.50 8.38
C VAL A 312 -28.42 -51.84 8.50
N LYS A 313 -27.81 -52.92 8.00
CA LYS A 313 -28.42 -54.25 7.91
C LYS A 313 -27.83 -55.25 8.89
#